data_AF-A0A3A5UKH6-F1
#
_entry.id   AF-A0A3A5UKH6-F1
#
_cell.length_a   1.000
_cell.length_b   1.000
_cell.length_c   1.000
_cell.angle_alpha   90.00
_cell.angle_beta   90.00
_cell.angle_gamma   90.00
#
_symmetry.space_group_name_H-M   'P 1'
#
loop_
_entity.id
_entity.type
_entity.pdbx_description
1 polymer ?
#
loop_
_entity_poly.entity_id
_entity_poly.type
_entity_poly.pdbx_seq_one_letter_code
_entity_poly.pdbx_strand_id
1 'polypeptide(L)'
;MSGVWREQSVPMVDQECAHLALETIGAVVADTSQAQCSVRIGGRTWIMSHTNGRYAIRYNARQAGSRPSWMDGLGEAYARQVQLKQERLARREQLTTLDAEREAIRQERMVMETERKALIETRKATVIKQAKALGYRVKETVQNGEVRLVLVKSG
;
A
#
# COMPACT_ATOMS: atom_id res chain seq x y z
N MET A 1 -21.45 35.78 38.61
CA MET A 1 -22.23 35.56 37.38
C MET A 1 -21.70 34.31 36.69
N SER A 2 -22.48 33.22 36.60
CA SER A 2 -22.03 32.00 35.91
C SER A 2 -22.16 32.16 34.39
N GLY A 3 -21.12 31.77 33.66
CA GLY A 3 -21.14 31.72 32.20
C GLY A 3 -21.90 30.49 31.71
N VAL A 4 -22.67 30.63 30.62
CA VAL A 4 -23.27 29.48 29.93
C VAL A 4 -22.20 28.89 29.01
N TRP A 5 -21.63 27.77 29.45
CA TRP A 5 -20.66 27.01 28.67
C TRP A 5 -21.39 26.05 27.74
N ARG A 6 -20.97 26.01 26.48
CA ARG A 6 -21.44 25.05 25.48
C ARG A 6 -20.26 24.24 24.97
N GLU A 7 -20.56 23.03 24.53
CA GLU A 7 -19.60 22.13 23.92
C GLU A 7 -20.04 21.83 22.49
N GLN A 8 -19.08 21.76 21.59
CA GLN A 8 -19.26 21.22 20.24
C GLN A 8 -18.18 20.17 20.01
N SER A 9 -18.56 19.02 19.46
CA SER A 9 -17.63 17.90 19.25
C SER A 9 -17.80 17.25 17.89
N VAL A 10 -16.70 16.72 17.36
CA VAL A 10 -16.64 15.98 16.09
C VAL A 10 -15.93 14.64 16.36
N PRO A 11 -16.50 13.50 15.92
CA PRO A 11 -15.81 12.22 16.02
C PRO A 11 -14.63 12.17 15.04
N MET A 12 -13.42 12.02 15.58
CA MET A 12 -12.19 11.89 14.81
C MET A 12 -11.26 10.95 15.56
N VAL A 13 -11.17 9.71 15.09
CA VAL A 13 -10.43 8.63 15.77
C VAL A 13 -9.00 8.53 15.24
N ASP A 14 -8.80 8.85 13.97
CA ASP A 14 -7.49 8.85 13.34
C ASP A 14 -6.85 10.24 13.47
N GLN A 15 -5.75 10.31 14.22
CA GLN A 15 -5.07 11.57 14.53
C GLN A 15 -4.45 12.23 13.28
N GLU A 16 -3.94 11.44 12.32
CA GLU A 16 -3.38 11.96 11.06
C GLU A 16 -4.50 12.63 10.25
N CYS A 17 -5.63 11.94 10.09
CA CYS A 17 -6.79 12.49 9.39
C CYS A 17 -7.38 13.72 10.11
N ALA A 18 -7.38 13.73 11.45
CA ALA A 18 -7.84 14.88 12.23
C ALA A 18 -6.97 16.12 11.99
N HIS A 19 -5.65 15.95 11.97
CA HIS A 19 -4.71 17.05 11.71
C HIS A 19 -4.88 17.61 10.28
N LEU A 20 -4.93 16.73 9.28
CA LEU A 20 -5.14 17.13 7.89
C LEU A 20 -6.50 17.80 7.67
N ALA A 21 -7.54 17.35 8.38
CA ALA A 21 -8.85 17.98 8.32
C ALA A 21 -8.84 19.40 8.89
N LEU A 22 -8.13 19.60 10.02
CA LEU A 22 -7.93 20.92 10.62
C LEU A 22 -7.17 21.86 9.68
N GLU A 23 -6.11 21.38 9.02
CA GLU A 23 -5.38 22.16 8.01
C GLU A 23 -6.27 22.52 6.81
N THR A 24 -7.11 21.58 6.35
CA THR A 24 -8.02 21.77 5.20
C THR A 24 -9.01 22.91 5.45
N ILE A 25 -9.48 23.08 6.68
CA ILE A 25 -10.39 24.17 7.05
C ILE A 25 -9.64 25.48 7.39
N GLY A 26 -8.33 25.54 7.17
CA GLY A 26 -7.49 26.71 7.41
C GLY A 26 -7.06 26.89 8.86
N ALA A 27 -7.10 25.83 9.67
CA ALA A 27 -6.62 25.87 11.03
C ALA A 27 -5.12 25.52 11.11
N VAL A 28 -4.40 26.22 11.98
CA VAL A 28 -2.99 25.93 12.29
C VAL A 28 -2.95 25.27 13.66
N VAL A 29 -2.43 24.04 13.72
CA VAL A 29 -2.24 23.32 14.97
C VAL A 29 -0.88 23.70 15.55
N ALA A 30 -0.86 24.27 16.76
CA ALA A 30 0.36 24.83 17.36
C ALA A 30 0.95 23.96 18.46
N ASP A 31 0.11 23.27 19.23
CA ASP A 31 0.52 22.41 20.33
C ASP A 31 -0.39 21.18 20.34
N THR A 32 0.19 19.99 20.40
CA THR A 32 -0.55 18.73 20.36
C THR A 32 -0.03 17.78 21.42
N SER A 33 -0.89 17.47 22.38
CA SER A 33 -0.75 16.35 23.31
C SER A 33 -1.76 15.25 22.95
N GLN A 34 -1.66 14.09 23.59
CA GLN A 34 -2.63 13.01 23.39
C GLN A 34 -4.06 13.38 23.82
N ALA A 35 -4.21 14.30 24.77
CA ALA A 35 -5.50 14.66 25.38
C ALA A 35 -6.03 16.03 24.90
N GLN A 36 -5.17 16.90 24.39
CA GLN A 36 -5.55 18.26 23.98
C GLN A 36 -4.69 18.76 22.83
N CYS A 37 -5.27 19.58 21.95
CA CYS A 37 -4.51 20.36 20.99
C CYS A 37 -4.97 21.82 20.94
N SER A 38 -4.01 22.71 20.71
CA SER A 38 -4.22 24.14 20.50
C SER A 38 -4.32 24.41 19.00
N VAL A 39 -5.46 24.98 18.60
CA VAL A 39 -5.81 25.23 17.20
C VAL A 39 -6.05 26.71 17.00
N ARG A 40 -5.34 27.32 16.06
CA ARG A 40 -5.51 28.71 15.68
C ARG A 40 -6.25 28.81 14.35
N ILE A 41 -7.38 29.51 14.34
CA ILE A 41 -8.19 29.72 13.13
C ILE A 41 -8.87 31.09 13.18
N GLY A 42 -8.87 31.81 12.07
CA GLY A 42 -9.46 33.16 11.99
C GLY A 42 -8.88 34.14 13.01
N GLY A 43 -7.58 34.01 13.33
CA GLY A 43 -6.89 34.88 14.30
C GLY A 43 -7.19 34.57 15.78
N ARG A 44 -8.03 33.57 16.09
CA ARG A 44 -8.34 33.14 17.46
C ARG A 44 -7.72 31.77 17.75
N THR A 45 -7.29 31.58 18.99
CA THR A 45 -6.80 30.30 19.49
C THR A 45 -7.90 29.58 20.27
N TRP A 46 -8.09 28.30 19.97
CA TRP A 46 -9.03 27.39 20.60
C TRP A 46 -8.27 26.21 21.19
N ILE A 47 -8.71 25.74 22.34
CA ILE A 47 -8.20 24.50 22.93
C ILE A 47 -9.24 23.42 22.65
N MET A 48 -8.84 22.41 21.89
CA MET A 48 -9.62 21.20 21.68
C MET A 48 -9.19 20.14 22.68
N SER A 49 -10.15 19.50 23.33
CA SER A 49 -9.90 18.27 24.11
C SER A 49 -10.21 17.05 23.26
N HIS A 50 -9.33 16.06 23.30
CA HIS A 50 -9.52 14.76 22.70
C HIS A 50 -9.88 13.73 23.78
N THR A 51 -11.07 13.17 23.68
CA THR A 51 -11.55 12.12 24.61
C THR A 51 -12.45 11.16 23.85
N ASN A 52 -12.27 9.85 24.07
CA ASN A 52 -13.07 8.78 23.47
C ASN A 52 -13.19 8.87 21.93
N GLY A 53 -12.10 9.20 21.23
CA GLY A 53 -12.08 9.32 19.76
C GLY A 53 -12.86 10.52 19.22
N ARG A 54 -13.08 11.54 20.06
CA ARG A 54 -13.77 12.77 19.69
C ARG A 54 -12.92 13.96 20.08
N TYR A 55 -12.89 14.95 19.20
CA TYR A 55 -12.32 16.26 19.51
C TYR A 55 -13.47 17.21 19.82
N ALA A 56 -13.36 17.90 20.95
CA ALA A 56 -14.39 18.80 21.46
C ALA A 56 -13.80 20.17 21.81
N ILE A 57 -14.57 21.21 21.57
CA ILE A 57 -14.28 22.57 22.02
C ILE A 57 -15.38 22.99 22.98
N ARG A 58 -14.96 23.50 24.14
CA ARG A 58 -15.84 24.18 25.10
C ARG A 58 -15.68 25.68 24.93
N TYR A 59 -16.79 26.39 24.77
CA TYR A 59 -16.80 27.83 24.58
C TYR A 59 -17.89 28.50 25.43
N ASN A 60 -17.60 29.71 25.90
CA ASN A 60 -18.57 30.51 26.65
C ASN A 60 -19.46 31.26 25.66
N ALA A 61 -20.73 30.88 25.59
CA ALA A 61 -21.68 31.43 24.61
C ALA A 61 -21.90 32.95 24.76
N ARG A 62 -21.70 33.51 25.97
CA ARG A 62 -21.83 34.95 26.20
C ARG A 62 -20.60 35.75 25.76
N GLN A 63 -19.41 35.16 25.81
CA GLN A 63 -18.16 35.83 25.43
C GLN A 63 -17.81 35.63 23.95
N ALA A 64 -18.13 34.47 23.39
CA ALA A 64 -17.78 34.13 22.01
C ALA A 64 -18.65 34.88 20.98
N GLY A 65 -19.81 35.40 21.38
CA GLY A 65 -20.79 36.06 20.50
C GLY A 65 -21.55 35.09 19.59
N SER A 66 -20.88 34.05 19.08
CA SER A 66 -21.44 32.99 18.24
C SER A 66 -20.73 31.65 18.44
N ARG A 67 -21.38 30.57 17.99
CA ARG A 67 -20.77 29.23 17.88
C ARG A 67 -19.55 29.27 16.94
N PRO A 68 -18.51 28.44 17.14
CA PRO A 68 -17.40 28.32 16.19
C PRO A 68 -17.88 27.68 14.87
N SER A 69 -18.25 28.50 13.88
CA SER A 69 -18.82 28.03 12.61
C SER A 69 -17.86 27.16 11.78
N TRP A 70 -16.55 27.32 11.95
CA TRP A 70 -15.55 26.49 11.29
C TRP A 70 -15.65 24.99 11.65
N MET A 71 -16.23 24.67 12.80
CA MET A 71 -16.47 23.28 13.20
C MET A 71 -17.54 22.58 12.37
N ASP A 72 -18.36 23.33 11.62
CA ASP A 72 -19.45 22.76 10.83
C ASP A 72 -18.96 21.97 9.62
N GLY A 73 -17.86 22.43 9.01
CA GLY A 73 -17.19 21.73 7.90
C GLY A 73 -16.15 20.69 8.35
N LEU A 74 -15.77 20.68 9.63
CA LEU A 74 -14.69 19.83 10.13
C LEU A 74 -15.02 18.33 10.01
N GLY A 75 -16.27 17.95 10.27
CA GLY A 75 -16.71 16.55 10.14
C GLY A 75 -16.61 16.03 8.70
N GLU A 76 -17.00 16.86 7.72
CA GLU A 76 -16.89 16.51 6.30
C GLU A 76 -15.42 16.48 5.84
N ALA A 77 -14.63 17.47 6.26
CA ALA A 77 -13.20 17.51 5.98
C ALA A 77 -12.50 16.25 6.52
N TYR A 78 -12.84 15.83 7.74
CA TYR A 78 -12.32 14.60 8.33
C TYR A 78 -12.73 13.35 7.54
N ALA A 79 -14.02 13.22 7.20
CA ALA A 79 -14.50 12.09 6.41
C ALA A 79 -13.76 11.96 5.07
N ARG A 80 -13.49 13.10 4.42
CA ARG A 80 -12.71 13.15 3.18
C ARG A 80 -11.27 12.68 3.37
N GLN A 81 -10.59 13.11 4.44
CA GLN A 81 -9.22 12.66 4.74
C GLN A 81 -9.16 11.15 5.05
N VAL A 82 -10.16 10.63 5.78
CA VAL A 82 -10.29 9.18 6.02
C VAL A 82 -10.43 8.42 4.71
N GLN A 83 -11.30 8.88 3.81
CA GLN A 83 -11.49 8.25 2.51
C GLN A 83 -10.19 8.25 1.68
N LEU A 84 -9.49 9.38 1.59
CA LEU A 84 -8.22 9.48 0.87
C LEU A 84 -7.16 8.54 1.45
N LYS A 85 -7.10 8.42 2.79
CA LYS A 85 -6.19 7.48 3.46
C LYS A 85 -6.53 6.03 3.12
N GLN A 86 -7.82 5.67 3.13
CA GLN A 86 -8.28 4.32 2.76
C GLN A 86 -7.94 3.99 1.31
N GLU A 87 -8.18 4.91 0.37
CA GLU A 87 -7.83 4.73 -1.05
C GLU A 87 -6.32 4.55 -1.25
N ARG A 88 -5.50 5.33 -0.54
CA ARG A 88 -4.03 5.21 -0.55
C ARG A 88 -3.59 3.84 -0.06
N LEU A 89 -4.18 3.34 1.03
CA LEU A 89 -3.85 2.04 1.61
C LEU A 89 -4.26 0.90 0.66
N ALA A 90 -5.49 0.94 0.14
CA ALA A 90 -5.99 -0.05 -0.81
C ALA A 90 -5.11 -0.14 -2.07
N ARG A 91 -4.69 1.01 -2.61
CA ARG A 91 -3.77 1.04 -3.76
C ARG A 91 -2.41 0.41 -3.43
N ARG A 92 -1.88 0.67 -2.23
CA ARG A 92 -0.61 0.09 -1.79
C ARG A 92 -0.72 -1.43 -1.68
N GLU A 93 -1.80 -1.93 -1.09
CA GLU A 93 -2.06 -3.37 -0.98
C GLU A 93 -2.15 -4.03 -2.36
N GLN A 94 -2.90 -3.45 -3.29
CA GLN A 94 -3.00 -3.93 -4.68
C GLN A 94 -1.64 -4.00 -5.39
N LEU A 95 -0.77 -3.01 -5.18
CA LEU A 95 0.57 -3.05 -5.76
C LEU A 95 1.41 -4.17 -5.15
N THR A 96 1.34 -4.36 -3.84
CA THR A 96 2.07 -5.46 -3.19
C THR A 96 1.61 -6.83 -3.63
N THR A 97 0.30 -7.03 -3.88
CA THR A 97 -0.21 -8.29 -4.42
C THR A 97 0.25 -8.54 -5.84
N LEU A 98 0.20 -7.51 -6.70
CA LEU A 98 0.68 -7.63 -8.08
C LEU A 98 2.19 -7.92 -8.16
N ASP A 99 3.00 -7.34 -7.28
CA ASP A 99 4.43 -7.61 -7.23
C ASP A 99 4.71 -9.05 -6.76
N ALA A 100 3.95 -9.55 -5.78
CA ALA A 100 4.03 -10.94 -5.35
C ALA A 100 3.64 -11.92 -6.47
N GLU A 101 2.55 -11.65 -7.21
CA GLU A 101 2.12 -12.45 -8.36
C GLU A 101 3.18 -12.47 -9.48
N ARG A 102 3.78 -11.31 -9.78
CA ARG A 102 4.85 -11.21 -10.78
C ARG A 102 6.08 -12.02 -10.41
N GLU A 103 6.43 -12.06 -9.12
CA GLU A 103 7.56 -12.86 -8.64
C GLU A 103 7.23 -14.35 -8.68
N ALA A 104 6.02 -14.76 -8.29
CA ALA A 104 5.57 -16.14 -8.42
C ALA A 104 5.65 -16.65 -9.87
N ILE A 105 5.17 -15.85 -10.83
CA ILE A 105 5.25 -16.18 -12.27
C ILE A 105 6.71 -16.29 -12.73
N ARG A 106 7.61 -15.43 -12.23
CA ARG A 106 9.05 -15.52 -12.56
C ARG A 106 9.67 -16.81 -12.02
N GLN A 107 9.36 -17.18 -10.78
CA GLN A 107 9.83 -18.42 -10.18
C GLN A 107 9.30 -19.64 -10.95
N GLU A 108 8.01 -19.66 -11.27
CA GLU A 108 7.42 -20.74 -12.08
C GLU A 108 8.10 -20.87 -13.45
N ARG A 109 8.36 -19.75 -14.14
CA ARG A 109 9.09 -19.77 -15.43
C ARG A 109 10.50 -20.32 -15.28
N MET A 110 11.22 -19.96 -14.21
CA MET A 110 12.55 -20.50 -13.96
C MET A 110 12.52 -22.00 -13.67
N VAL A 111 11.54 -22.47 -12.90
CA VAL A 111 11.35 -23.91 -12.64
C VAL A 111 11.04 -24.64 -13.95
N MET A 112 10.09 -24.15 -14.75
CA MET A 112 9.77 -24.75 -16.05
C MET A 112 10.98 -24.76 -17.01
N GLU A 113 11.80 -23.70 -17.02
CA GLU A 113 12.98 -23.66 -17.87
C GLU A 113 14.06 -24.65 -17.41
N THR A 114 14.27 -24.79 -16.10
CA THR A 114 15.21 -25.76 -15.53
C THR A 114 14.75 -27.20 -15.79
N GLU A 115 13.47 -27.49 -15.59
CA GLU A 115 12.86 -28.78 -15.93
C GLU A 115 12.99 -29.08 -17.43
N ARG A 116 12.73 -28.09 -18.31
CA ARG A 116 12.89 -28.24 -19.76
C ARG A 116 14.33 -28.61 -20.12
N LYS A 117 15.32 -27.93 -19.54
CA LYS A 117 16.74 -28.23 -19.77
C LYS A 117 17.11 -29.62 -19.27
N ALA A 118 16.67 -29.99 -18.08
CA ALA A 118 16.93 -31.32 -17.51
C ALA A 118 16.33 -32.45 -18.37
N LEU A 119 15.10 -32.26 -18.89
CA LEU A 119 14.46 -33.21 -19.79
C LEU A 119 15.22 -33.38 -21.10
N ILE A 120 15.68 -32.26 -21.70
CA ILE A 120 16.48 -32.29 -22.94
C ILE A 120 17.77 -33.07 -22.70
N GLU A 121 18.50 -32.78 -21.63
CA GLU A 121 19.76 -33.46 -21.31
C GLU A 121 19.55 -34.96 -21.04
N THR A 122 18.49 -35.32 -20.31
CA THR A 122 18.14 -36.72 -20.07
C THR A 122 17.83 -37.47 -21.37
N ARG A 123 17.08 -36.84 -22.28
CA ARG A 123 16.77 -37.40 -23.59
C ARG A 123 18.03 -37.53 -24.45
N LYS A 124 18.88 -36.51 -24.49
CA LYS A 124 20.18 -36.54 -25.19
C LYS A 124 21.04 -37.70 -24.71
N ALA A 125 21.23 -37.83 -23.39
CA ALA A 125 22.04 -38.90 -22.81
C ALA A 125 21.52 -40.29 -23.20
N THR A 126 20.19 -40.46 -23.19
CA THR A 126 19.53 -41.71 -23.60
C THR A 126 19.80 -42.03 -25.08
N VAL A 127 19.62 -41.07 -25.98
CA VAL A 127 19.86 -41.23 -27.42
C VAL A 127 21.32 -41.56 -27.71
N ILE A 128 22.27 -40.85 -27.05
CA ILE A 128 23.70 -41.10 -27.22
C ILE A 128 24.07 -42.51 -26.75
N LYS A 129 23.52 -42.97 -25.61
CA LYS A 129 23.76 -44.32 -25.09
C LYS A 129 23.26 -45.39 -26.05
N GLN A 130 22.06 -45.22 -26.61
CA GLN A 130 21.50 -46.14 -27.61
C GLN A 130 22.31 -46.15 -28.91
N ALA A 131 22.70 -44.98 -29.42
CA ALA A 131 23.50 -44.87 -30.64
C ALA A 131 24.88 -45.56 -30.51
N LYS A 132 25.55 -45.38 -29.37
CA LYS A 132 26.83 -46.06 -29.08
C LYS A 132 26.66 -47.57 -29.02
N ALA A 133 25.60 -48.08 -28.40
CA ALA A 133 25.31 -49.51 -28.36
C ALA A 133 25.08 -50.12 -29.75
N LEU A 134 24.55 -49.33 -30.69
CA LEU A 134 24.34 -49.70 -32.09
C LEU A 134 25.56 -49.47 -32.99
N GLY A 135 26.69 -49.02 -32.44
CA GLY A 135 27.93 -48.78 -33.20
C GLY A 135 28.00 -47.43 -33.93
N TYR A 136 27.14 -46.46 -33.61
CA TYR A 136 27.15 -45.13 -34.20
C TYR A 136 27.81 -44.09 -33.28
N ARG A 137 28.53 -43.13 -33.86
CA ARG A 137 28.93 -41.88 -33.21
C ARG A 137 27.80 -40.84 -33.36
N VAL A 138 27.62 -39.98 -32.37
CA VAL A 138 26.61 -38.91 -32.40
C VAL A 138 27.29 -37.57 -32.50
N LYS A 139 26.86 -36.73 -33.45
CA LYS A 139 27.25 -35.33 -33.57
C LYS A 139 26.07 -34.44 -33.20
N GLU A 140 26.27 -33.52 -32.27
CA GLU A 140 25.28 -32.52 -31.90
C GLU A 140 25.41 -31.29 -32.81
N THR A 141 24.28 -30.77 -33.26
CA THR A 141 24.18 -29.50 -33.99
C THR A 141 22.98 -28.71 -33.47
N VAL A 142 23.16 -27.42 -33.24
CA VAL A 142 22.07 -26.52 -32.83
C VAL A 142 21.70 -25.65 -34.03
N GLN A 143 20.45 -25.72 -34.48
CA GLN A 143 19.92 -24.89 -35.56
C GLN A 143 18.56 -24.32 -35.12
N ASN A 144 18.40 -22.99 -35.22
CA ASN A 144 17.15 -22.29 -34.88
C ASN A 144 16.58 -22.62 -33.48
N GLY A 145 17.45 -22.90 -32.50
CA GLY A 145 17.04 -23.27 -31.13
C GLY A 145 16.62 -24.73 -30.96
N GLU A 146 16.67 -25.54 -32.02
CA GLU A 146 16.47 -26.99 -31.97
C GLU A 146 17.82 -27.72 -31.83
N VAL A 147 17.87 -28.69 -30.93
CA VAL A 147 19.00 -29.62 -30.82
C VAL A 147 18.76 -30.77 -31.80
N ARG A 148 19.63 -30.89 -32.81
CA ARG A 148 19.66 -32.03 -33.74
C ARG A 148 20.82 -32.96 -33.42
N LEU A 149 20.51 -34.21 -33.14
CA LEU A 149 21.49 -35.29 -32.94
C LEU A 149 21.62 -36.09 -34.25
N VAL A 150 22.79 -36.02 -34.88
CA VAL A 150 23.08 -36.70 -36.14
C VAL A 150 23.90 -37.96 -35.87
N LEU A 151 23.39 -39.12 -36.32
CA LEU A 151 24.09 -40.40 -36.23
C LEU A 151 25.12 -40.54 -37.36
N VAL A 152 26.34 -40.94 -37.02
CA VAL A 152 27.44 -41.16 -37.95
C VAL A 152 27.95 -42.58 -37.75
N LYS A 153 28.00 -43.39 -38.81
CA LYS A 153 28.47 -44.78 -38.71
C LYS A 153 29.92 -44.79 -38.26
N SER A 154 30.23 -45.50 -37.19
CA SER A 154 31.62 -45.69 -36.78
C SER A 154 32.24 -46.67 -37.77
N GLY A 155 33.15 -46.16 -38.61
CA GLY A 155 34.05 -47.01 -39.40
C GLY A 155 35.00 -47.78 -38.50
#